data_AF-A0A661X9S8-F1
#
_entry.id   AF-A0A661X9S8-F1
#
_cell.length_a   1.000
_cell.length_b   1.000
_cell.length_c   1.000
_cell.angle_alpha   90.00
_cell.angle_beta   90.00
_cell.angle_gamma   90.00
#
_symmetry.space_group_name_H-M   'P 1'
#
loop_
_entity.id
_entity.type
_entity.pdbx_description
1 polymer ?
#
loop_
_entity_poly.entity_id
_entity_poly.type
_entity_poly.pdbx_seq_one_letter_code
_entity_poly.pdbx_strand_id
1 'polypeptide(L)'
;MSQIIERMQALGFSQYEAKVYLALLQQPNVTGYELAKNSGVPASKIYAILNKLISKEVVQAIDSEPKKYVPQPPDEILSRMRGDFLETVDLVAEKLEQLYQRSDTGDEHIWNLTGRNSILRKILDFINETQHSIFLSVWDEEVDEMASCLKKAHERGVEISIVHFGQRVLGLGQEYRHGREHQIRIERGGRRIVLIVDDRKVILGHFSENGSSNAVWTSNKGMVLLAKDYIIHDIYTILMMQKFGQEAMEIFNKI
;
A
#
# COMPACT_ATOMS: atom_id res chain seq x y z
N MET A 1 -20.45 -18.14 11.55
CA MET A 1 -19.48 -19.24 11.33
C MET A 1 -18.91 -19.28 9.91
N SER A 2 -19.67 -18.97 8.85
CA SER A 2 -19.13 -18.92 7.47
C SER A 2 -17.97 -17.93 7.31
N GLN A 3 -18.15 -16.70 7.79
CA GLN A 3 -17.13 -15.64 7.67
C GLN A 3 -15.79 -16.01 8.34
N ILE A 4 -15.82 -16.64 9.52
CA ILE A 4 -14.57 -17.06 10.20
C ILE A 4 -13.88 -18.20 9.46
N ILE A 5 -14.65 -19.14 8.88
CA ILE A 5 -14.10 -20.23 8.07
C ILE A 5 -13.41 -19.67 6.81
N GLU A 6 -14.03 -18.71 6.12
CA GLU A 6 -13.42 -18.05 4.96
C GLU A 6 -12.10 -17.35 5.32
N ARG A 7 -12.05 -16.66 6.47
CA ARG A 7 -10.81 -16.04 6.96
C ARG A 7 -9.75 -17.06 7.34
N MET A 8 -10.12 -18.17 7.96
CA MET A 8 -9.19 -19.28 8.23
C MET A 8 -8.68 -19.91 6.93
N GLN A 9 -9.51 -20.02 5.89
CA GLN A 9 -9.06 -20.51 4.59
C GLN A 9 -8.02 -19.59 3.94
N ALA A 10 -8.17 -18.27 4.09
CA ALA A 10 -7.16 -17.31 3.67
C ALA A 10 -5.83 -17.44 4.46
N LEU A 11 -5.87 -18.03 5.66
CA LEU A 11 -4.69 -18.37 6.47
C LEU A 11 -4.13 -19.78 6.18
N GLY A 12 -4.60 -20.45 5.12
CA GLY A 12 -4.07 -21.75 4.68
C GLY A 12 -4.71 -22.97 5.35
N PHE A 13 -5.85 -22.81 6.03
CA PHE A 13 -6.66 -23.95 6.48
C PHE A 13 -7.54 -24.47 5.34
N SER A 14 -7.76 -25.77 5.27
CA SER A 14 -8.89 -26.29 4.48
C SER A 14 -10.22 -26.01 5.17
N GLN A 15 -11.33 -26.00 4.43
CA GLN A 15 -12.67 -25.80 5.00
C GLN A 15 -12.97 -26.82 6.11
N TYR A 16 -12.52 -28.07 5.96
CA TYR A 16 -12.70 -29.10 6.98
C TYR A 16 -11.76 -28.91 8.17
N GLU A 17 -10.51 -28.50 7.96
CA GLU A 17 -9.59 -28.16 9.06
C GLU A 17 -10.17 -27.04 9.93
N ALA A 18 -10.70 -25.98 9.31
CA ALA A 18 -11.35 -24.89 10.03
C ALA A 18 -12.57 -25.37 10.84
N LYS A 19 -13.44 -26.21 10.25
CA LYS A 19 -14.60 -26.78 10.95
C LYS A 19 -14.20 -27.64 12.14
N VAL A 20 -13.20 -28.51 11.98
CA VAL A 20 -12.72 -29.40 13.05
C VAL A 20 -12.11 -28.59 14.19
N TYR A 21 -11.26 -27.61 13.87
CA TYR A 21 -10.64 -26.76 14.90
C TYR A 21 -11.68 -25.92 15.66
N LEU A 22 -12.65 -25.32 14.96
CA LEU A 22 -13.73 -24.55 15.61
C LEU A 22 -14.60 -25.44 16.52
N ALA A 23 -14.92 -26.66 16.08
CA ALA A 23 -15.65 -27.63 16.91
C ALA A 23 -14.84 -28.01 18.15
N LEU A 24 -13.52 -28.15 18.02
CA LEU A 24 -12.62 -28.48 19.12
C LEU A 24 -12.45 -27.34 20.13
N LEU A 25 -12.47 -26.09 19.68
CA LEU A 25 -12.51 -24.91 20.56
C LEU A 25 -13.82 -24.85 21.38
N GLN A 26 -14.94 -25.27 20.79
CA GLN A 26 -16.23 -25.30 21.48
C GLN A 26 -16.33 -26.46 22.48
N GLN A 27 -15.72 -27.60 22.15
CA GLN A 27 -15.72 -28.80 22.98
C GLN A 27 -14.31 -29.41 23.01
N PRO A 28 -13.43 -28.93 23.91
CA PRO A 28 -12.10 -29.51 24.07
C PRO A 28 -12.17 -30.89 24.72
N ASN A 29 -11.08 -31.65 24.60
CA ASN A 29 -10.90 -32.96 25.26
C ASN A 29 -11.91 -34.03 24.81
N VAL A 30 -12.07 -34.15 23.49
CA VAL A 30 -13.02 -35.06 22.83
C VAL A 30 -12.29 -36.02 21.88
N THR A 31 -12.93 -37.14 21.59
CA THR A 31 -12.44 -38.14 20.64
C THR A 31 -12.62 -37.69 19.19
N GLY A 32 -11.92 -38.33 18.26
CA GLY A 32 -12.10 -38.09 16.82
C GLY A 32 -13.54 -38.37 16.34
N TYR A 33 -14.20 -39.37 16.93
CA TYR A 33 -15.60 -39.69 16.59
C TYR A 33 -16.57 -38.58 17.02
N GLU A 34 -16.43 -38.07 18.24
CA GLU A 34 -17.22 -36.96 18.75
C GLU A 34 -16.99 -35.69 17.92
N LEU A 35 -15.73 -35.41 17.56
CA LEU A 35 -15.38 -34.30 16.67
C LEU A 35 -16.06 -34.39 15.32
N ALA A 36 -16.05 -35.56 14.66
CA ALA A 36 -16.70 -35.73 13.36
C ALA A 36 -18.19 -35.38 13.42
N LYS A 37 -18.87 -35.82 14.49
CA LYS A 37 -20.27 -35.54 14.75
C LYS A 37 -20.52 -34.05 14.97
N ASN A 38 -19.70 -33.40 15.79
CA ASN A 38 -19.87 -32.00 16.18
C ASN A 38 -19.47 -31.01 15.08
N SER A 39 -18.47 -31.35 14.26
CA SER A 39 -17.97 -30.48 13.19
C SER A 39 -18.72 -30.64 11.87
N GLY A 40 -19.59 -31.65 11.75
CA GLY A 40 -20.27 -32.01 10.49
C GLY A 40 -19.31 -32.48 9.40
N VAL A 41 -18.14 -33.00 9.79
CA VAL A 41 -17.13 -33.54 8.86
C VAL A 41 -17.28 -35.05 8.78
N PRO A 42 -17.21 -35.68 7.60
CA PRO A 42 -17.32 -37.13 7.49
C PRO A 42 -16.33 -37.87 8.38
N ALA A 43 -16.81 -38.88 9.12
CA ALA A 43 -15.97 -39.69 10.01
C ALA A 43 -14.80 -40.38 9.26
N SER A 44 -14.97 -40.68 7.97
CA SER A 44 -13.90 -41.21 7.12
C SER A 44 -12.73 -40.25 6.90
N LYS A 45 -12.89 -38.95 7.17
CA LYS A 45 -11.87 -37.91 6.96
C LYS A 45 -11.30 -37.35 8.26
N ILE A 46 -11.94 -37.58 9.41
CA ILE A 46 -11.61 -36.85 10.64
C ILE A 46 -10.18 -37.08 11.12
N TYR A 47 -9.71 -38.33 11.10
CA TYR A 47 -8.35 -38.66 11.55
C TYR A 47 -7.28 -38.10 10.60
N ALA A 48 -7.54 -38.09 9.28
CA ALA A 48 -6.63 -37.47 8.32
C ALA A 48 -6.53 -35.95 8.55
N ILE A 49 -7.63 -35.29 8.89
CA ILE A 49 -7.65 -33.86 9.21
C ILE A 49 -6.95 -33.58 10.54
N LEU A 50 -7.22 -34.39 11.58
CA LEU A 50 -6.55 -34.26 12.87
C LEU A 50 -5.04 -34.44 12.74
N ASN A 51 -4.57 -35.40 11.94
CA ASN A 51 -3.14 -35.57 11.68
C ASN A 51 -2.52 -34.33 11.02
N LYS A 52 -3.22 -33.69 10.06
CA LYS A 52 -2.77 -32.42 9.46
C LYS A 52 -2.77 -31.26 10.47
N LEU A 53 -3.76 -31.19 11.34
CA LEU A 53 -3.82 -30.16 12.37
C LEU A 53 -2.74 -30.36 13.44
N ILE A 54 -2.38 -31.61 13.75
CA ILE A 54 -1.25 -31.94 14.62
C ILE A 54 0.07 -31.57 13.96
N SER A 55 0.27 -31.88 12.67
CA SER A 55 1.50 -31.50 11.96
C SER A 55 1.66 -29.99 11.79
N LYS A 56 0.56 -29.24 11.84
CA LYS A 56 0.54 -27.76 11.86
C LYS A 56 0.66 -27.19 13.29
N GLU A 57 0.78 -28.04 14.30
CA GLU A 57 0.82 -27.67 15.72
C GLU A 57 -0.38 -26.81 16.15
N VAL A 58 -1.56 -27.08 15.57
CA VAL A 58 -2.83 -26.40 15.88
C VAL A 58 -3.67 -27.22 16.86
N VAL A 59 -3.47 -28.54 16.87
CA VAL A 59 -4.17 -29.50 17.73
C VAL A 59 -3.14 -30.41 18.37
N GLN A 60 -3.36 -30.75 19.63
CA GLN A 60 -2.58 -31.75 20.34
C GLN A 60 -3.45 -32.99 20.60
N ALA A 61 -2.83 -34.16 20.46
CA ALA A 61 -3.43 -35.40 20.91
C ALA A 61 -3.00 -35.69 22.35
N ILE A 62 -3.95 -36.08 23.19
CA ILE A 62 -3.71 -36.56 24.54
C ILE A 62 -3.61 -38.08 24.49
N ASP A 63 -2.61 -38.62 25.17
CA ASP A 63 -2.42 -40.05 25.32
C ASP A 63 -3.41 -40.58 26.37
N SER A 64 -4.62 -40.91 25.90
CA SER A 64 -5.73 -41.44 26.68
C SER A 64 -6.40 -42.60 25.93
N GLU A 65 -7.13 -43.44 26.66
CA GLU A 65 -7.98 -44.49 26.08
C GLU A 65 -9.46 -44.16 26.30
N PRO A 66 -10.25 -43.82 25.25
CA PRO A 66 -9.84 -43.58 23.86
C PRO A 66 -9.04 -42.27 23.68
N LYS A 67 -8.29 -42.15 22.56
CA LYS A 67 -7.44 -41.00 22.24
C LYS A 67 -8.28 -39.72 22.11
N LYS A 68 -7.89 -38.68 22.84
CA LYS A 68 -8.57 -37.37 22.85
C LYS A 68 -7.72 -36.28 22.23
N TYR A 69 -8.37 -35.20 21.84
CA TYR A 69 -7.73 -34.06 21.19
C TYR A 69 -8.08 -32.77 21.93
N VAL A 70 -7.13 -31.84 21.96
CA VAL A 70 -7.29 -30.49 22.51
C VAL A 70 -6.75 -29.45 21.54
N PRO A 71 -7.38 -28.27 21.45
CA PRO A 71 -6.87 -27.19 20.61
C PRO A 71 -5.67 -26.54 21.30
N GLN A 72 -4.67 -26.13 20.51
CA GLN A 72 -3.65 -25.21 21.02
C GLN A 72 -4.26 -23.80 21.20
N PRO A 73 -3.68 -22.94 22.05
CA PRO A 73 -4.15 -21.56 22.24
C PRO A 73 -4.18 -20.79 20.90
N PRO A 74 -5.32 -20.15 20.53
CA PRO A 74 -5.44 -19.46 19.25
C PRO A 74 -4.43 -18.32 19.06
N ASP A 75 -4.07 -17.62 20.12
CA ASP A 75 -3.09 -16.54 20.12
C ASP A 75 -1.69 -17.04 19.77
N GLU A 76 -1.26 -18.17 20.35
CA GLU A 76 0.01 -18.81 20.02
C GLU A 76 0.07 -19.25 18.55
N ILE A 77 -0.99 -19.91 18.06
CA ILE A 77 -1.09 -20.34 16.65
C ILE A 77 -1.02 -19.13 15.72
N LEU A 78 -1.82 -18.09 15.98
CA LEU A 78 -1.90 -16.91 15.12
C LEU A 78 -0.60 -16.08 15.17
N SER A 79 0.06 -16.02 16.31
CA SER A 79 1.36 -15.35 16.47
C SER A 79 2.43 -16.08 15.66
N ARG A 80 2.50 -17.42 15.77
CA ARG A 80 3.44 -18.25 14.99
C ARG A 80 3.19 -18.11 13.49
N MET A 81 1.95 -18.29 13.04
CA MET A 81 1.59 -18.14 11.62
C MET A 81 1.95 -16.76 11.06
N ARG A 82 1.77 -15.69 11.86
CA ARG A 82 2.19 -14.34 11.47
C ARG A 82 3.70 -14.23 11.34
N GLY A 83 4.45 -14.75 12.31
CA GLY A 83 5.91 -14.77 12.30
C GLY A 83 6.46 -15.49 11.06
N ASP A 84 6.03 -16.74 10.85
CA ASP A 84 6.45 -17.57 9.71
C ASP A 84 6.14 -16.90 8.37
N PHE A 85 4.97 -16.26 8.27
CA PHE A 85 4.56 -15.53 7.06
C PHE A 85 5.45 -14.32 6.81
N LEU A 86 5.71 -13.50 7.83
CA LEU A 86 6.58 -12.33 7.70
C LEU A 86 8.01 -12.73 7.33
N GLU A 87 8.58 -13.74 7.99
CA GLU A 87 9.91 -14.26 7.66
C GLU A 87 9.98 -14.78 6.21
N THR A 88 8.93 -15.50 5.76
CA THR A 88 8.84 -15.97 4.38
C THR A 88 8.77 -14.80 3.39
N VAL A 89 7.98 -13.77 3.70
CA VAL A 89 7.86 -12.56 2.86
C VAL A 89 9.20 -11.85 2.78
N ASP A 90 9.89 -11.66 3.90
CA ASP A 90 11.19 -10.98 3.96
C ASP A 90 12.26 -11.75 3.14
N LEU A 91 12.35 -13.07 3.32
CA LEU A 91 13.27 -13.92 2.55
C LEU A 91 12.98 -13.90 1.04
N VAL A 92 11.70 -13.95 0.67
CA VAL A 92 11.30 -13.88 -0.75
C VAL A 92 11.61 -12.50 -1.32
N ALA A 93 11.32 -11.43 -0.59
CA ALA A 93 11.63 -10.06 -0.99
C ALA A 93 13.12 -9.88 -1.24
N GLU A 94 13.98 -10.33 -0.32
CA GLU A 94 15.44 -10.27 -0.48
C GLU A 94 15.91 -10.99 -1.74
N LYS A 95 15.45 -12.23 -1.97
CA LYS A 95 15.85 -13.02 -3.13
C LYS A 95 15.35 -12.44 -4.45
N LEU A 96 14.12 -11.93 -4.47
CA LEU A 96 13.56 -11.29 -5.66
C LEU A 96 14.28 -9.99 -5.98
N GLU A 97 14.62 -9.18 -4.98
CA GLU A 97 15.38 -7.95 -5.14
C GLU A 97 16.78 -8.23 -5.73
N GLN A 98 17.47 -9.26 -5.22
CA GLN A 98 18.77 -9.68 -5.77
C GLN A 98 18.68 -10.13 -7.24
N LEU A 99 17.60 -10.83 -7.61
CA LEU A 99 17.37 -11.22 -9.00
C LEU A 99 17.04 -10.00 -9.87
N TYR A 100 16.20 -9.09 -9.37
CA TYR A 100 15.81 -7.87 -10.06
C TYR A 100 17.01 -6.98 -10.35
N GLN A 101 17.86 -6.73 -9.36
CA GLN A 101 19.08 -5.92 -9.51
C GLN A 101 20.08 -6.53 -10.51
N ARG A 102 20.18 -7.86 -10.58
CA ARG A 102 21.04 -8.54 -11.56
C ARG A 102 20.50 -8.43 -12.99
N SER A 103 19.19 -8.32 -13.15
CA SER A 103 18.53 -8.14 -14.45
C SER A 103 18.44 -6.69 -14.89
N ASP A 104 18.81 -5.73 -14.04
CA ASP A 104 18.79 -4.31 -14.37
C ASP A 104 19.95 -3.98 -15.32
N THR A 105 19.74 -4.26 -16.61
CA THR A 105 20.66 -3.97 -17.71
C THR A 105 20.68 -2.49 -18.10
N GLY A 106 20.11 -1.60 -17.28
CA GLY A 106 20.01 -0.17 -17.56
C GLY A 106 18.81 0.22 -18.41
N ASP A 107 17.82 -0.67 -18.58
CA ASP A 107 16.56 -0.32 -19.21
C ASP A 107 15.70 0.45 -18.21
N GLU A 108 15.70 1.78 -18.34
CA GLU A 108 14.89 2.70 -17.55
C GLU A 108 13.39 2.48 -17.83
N HIS A 109 12.78 1.48 -17.19
CA HIS A 109 11.41 1.07 -17.42
C HIS A 109 10.39 2.14 -16.98
N ILE A 110 9.32 2.27 -17.76
CA ILE A 110 8.14 3.08 -17.43
C ILE A 110 7.01 2.12 -17.04
N TRP A 111 6.49 2.28 -15.83
CA TRP A 111 5.45 1.42 -15.27
C TRP A 111 4.12 2.15 -15.27
N ASN A 112 3.11 1.55 -15.91
CA ASN A 112 1.75 2.10 -15.92
C ASN A 112 0.97 1.65 -14.67
N LEU A 113 0.24 2.58 -14.07
CA LEU A 113 -0.69 2.36 -12.97
C LEU A 113 -2.08 2.79 -13.42
N THR A 114 -3.07 1.93 -13.20
CA THR A 114 -4.47 2.22 -13.50
C THR A 114 -5.31 2.16 -12.24
N GLY A 115 -6.21 3.12 -12.10
CA GLY A 115 -7.14 3.26 -10.99
C GLY A 115 -6.55 4.03 -9.80
N ARG A 116 -7.42 4.85 -9.19
CA ARG A 116 -7.05 5.77 -8.10
C ARG A 116 -6.29 5.09 -6.96
N ASN A 117 -6.81 3.95 -6.46
CA ASN A 117 -6.21 3.25 -5.32
C ASN A 117 -4.80 2.71 -5.60
N SER A 118 -4.54 2.26 -6.83
CA SER A 118 -3.21 1.77 -7.23
C SER A 118 -2.19 2.90 -7.25
N ILE A 119 -2.60 4.06 -7.79
CA ILE A 119 -1.79 5.27 -7.86
C ILE A 119 -1.47 5.77 -6.43
N LEU A 120 -2.49 5.93 -5.59
CA LEU A 120 -2.31 6.41 -4.22
C LEU A 120 -1.44 5.47 -3.39
N ARG A 121 -1.63 4.15 -3.50
CA ARG A 121 -0.76 3.19 -2.82
C ARG A 121 0.69 3.41 -3.20
N LYS A 122 0.99 3.50 -4.49
CA LYS A 122 2.38 3.69 -4.97
C LYS A 122 2.98 5.01 -4.51
N ILE A 123 2.19 6.08 -4.48
CA ILE A 123 2.58 7.38 -3.94
C ILE A 123 2.95 7.26 -2.45
N LEU A 124 2.09 6.62 -1.64
CA LEU A 124 2.33 6.42 -0.21
C LEU A 124 3.58 5.55 0.03
N ASP A 125 3.77 4.49 -0.76
CA ASP A 125 4.97 3.64 -0.70
C ASP A 125 6.24 4.49 -0.92
N PHE A 126 6.27 5.31 -1.98
CA PHE A 126 7.40 6.19 -2.27
C PHE A 126 7.68 7.18 -1.14
N ILE A 127 6.65 7.84 -0.59
CA ILE A 127 6.82 8.80 0.52
C ILE A 127 7.35 8.12 1.80
N ASN A 128 6.89 6.90 2.08
CA ASN A 128 7.34 6.15 3.24
C ASN A 128 8.81 5.70 3.10
N GLU A 129 9.24 5.35 1.89
CA GLU A 129 10.61 4.91 1.58
C GLU A 129 11.62 6.08 1.45
N THR A 130 11.15 7.29 1.19
CA THR A 130 11.99 8.47 0.91
C THR A 130 12.89 8.85 2.09
N GLN A 131 14.15 9.21 1.79
CA GLN A 131 15.18 9.52 2.79
C GLN A 131 15.70 10.96 2.74
N HIS A 132 15.63 11.66 1.61
CA HIS A 132 16.28 12.95 1.41
C HIS A 132 15.31 14.05 1.01
N SER A 133 14.55 13.87 -0.07
CA SER A 133 13.72 14.96 -0.63
C SER A 133 12.43 14.51 -1.29
N ILE A 134 11.41 15.37 -1.20
CA ILE A 134 10.10 15.22 -1.85
C ILE A 134 9.78 16.52 -2.59
N PHE A 135 9.52 16.43 -3.89
CA PHE A 135 8.82 17.47 -4.65
C PHE A 135 7.44 16.96 -5.03
N LEU A 136 6.40 17.69 -4.65
CA LEU A 136 5.02 17.28 -4.86
C LEU A 136 4.22 18.41 -5.51
N SER A 137 3.48 18.08 -6.55
CA SER A 137 2.49 18.95 -7.19
C SER A 137 1.15 18.25 -7.09
N VAL A 138 0.21 18.81 -6.32
CA VAL A 138 -0.98 18.09 -5.86
C VAL A 138 -2.20 18.99 -5.70
N TRP A 139 -3.40 18.41 -5.84
CA TRP A 139 -4.68 19.06 -5.61
C TRP A 139 -5.22 18.78 -4.21
N ASP A 140 -6.09 19.65 -3.71
CA ASP A 140 -6.72 19.52 -2.39
C ASP A 140 -7.39 18.15 -2.18
N GLU A 141 -8.00 17.57 -3.21
CA GLU A 141 -8.71 16.29 -3.11
C GLU A 141 -7.80 15.09 -2.84
N GLU A 142 -6.51 15.18 -3.17
CA GLU A 142 -5.56 14.08 -2.99
C GLU A 142 -4.58 14.32 -1.84
N VAL A 143 -4.30 15.59 -1.50
CA VAL A 143 -3.30 15.92 -0.45
C VAL A 143 -3.71 15.40 0.93
N ASP A 144 -5.00 15.43 1.25
CA ASP A 144 -5.54 14.99 2.54
C ASP A 144 -5.24 13.49 2.79
N GLU A 145 -5.20 12.67 1.74
CA GLU A 145 -4.88 11.23 1.83
C GLU A 145 -3.39 10.99 2.16
N MET A 146 -2.53 11.95 1.81
CA MET A 146 -1.06 11.85 1.93
C MET A 146 -0.52 12.57 3.17
N ALA A 147 -1.33 13.43 3.80
CA ALA A 147 -0.91 14.32 4.88
C ALA A 147 -0.19 13.60 6.04
N SER A 148 -0.70 12.45 6.47
CA SER A 148 -0.10 11.69 7.58
C SER A 148 1.28 11.11 7.23
N CYS A 149 1.46 10.62 6.00
CA CYS A 149 2.73 10.09 5.50
C CYS A 149 3.74 11.22 5.26
N LEU A 150 3.31 12.34 4.68
CA LEU A 150 4.15 13.52 4.48
C LEU A 150 4.64 14.08 5.81
N LYS A 151 3.78 14.15 6.83
CA LYS A 151 4.18 14.58 8.18
C LYS A 151 5.26 13.66 8.76
N LYS A 152 5.08 12.34 8.67
CA LYS A 152 6.10 11.37 9.12
C LYS A 152 7.41 11.51 8.36
N ALA A 153 7.37 11.77 7.05
CA ALA A 153 8.57 12.02 6.26
C ALA A 153 9.30 13.29 6.72
N HIS A 154 8.55 14.36 6.98
CA HIS A 154 9.09 15.59 7.53
C HIS A 154 9.75 15.38 8.90
N GLU A 155 9.11 14.61 9.79
CA GLU A 155 9.66 14.24 11.10
C GLU A 155 10.97 13.41 11.01
N ARG A 156 11.17 12.68 9.90
CA ARG A 156 12.45 11.99 9.60
C ARG A 156 13.54 12.93 9.06
N GLY A 157 13.24 14.21 8.86
CA GLY A 157 14.18 15.20 8.30
C GLY A 157 14.20 15.25 6.76
N VAL A 158 13.22 14.64 6.09
CA VAL A 158 13.09 14.74 4.63
C VAL A 158 12.71 16.17 4.25
N GLU A 159 13.41 16.75 3.27
CA GLU A 159 13.09 18.06 2.71
C GLU A 159 11.85 17.96 1.83
N ILE A 160 10.84 18.80 2.07
CA ILE A 160 9.57 18.74 1.34
C ILE A 160 9.30 20.08 0.67
N SER A 161 9.02 20.04 -0.63
CA SER A 161 8.52 21.17 -1.42
C SER A 161 7.20 20.80 -2.09
N ILE A 162 6.12 21.52 -1.78
CA ILE A 162 4.78 21.22 -2.30
C ILE A 162 4.21 22.40 -3.07
N VAL A 163 3.72 22.14 -4.28
CA VAL A 163 2.86 23.05 -5.06
C VAL A 163 1.42 22.57 -4.93
N HIS A 164 0.60 23.39 -4.28
CA HIS A 164 -0.82 23.15 -4.05
C HIS A 164 -1.69 23.79 -5.13
N PHE A 165 -2.52 22.97 -5.74
CA PHE A 165 -3.65 23.39 -6.57
C PHE A 165 -4.92 23.38 -5.72
N GLY A 166 -5.17 24.52 -5.08
CA GLY A 166 -6.28 24.70 -4.15
C GLY A 166 -5.86 25.54 -2.95
N GLN A 167 -6.59 25.38 -1.85
CA GLN A 167 -6.45 26.19 -0.64
C GLN A 167 -5.83 25.41 0.53
N ARG A 168 -5.62 24.09 0.40
CA ARG A 168 -4.98 23.30 1.46
C ARG A 168 -3.51 23.65 1.60
N VAL A 169 -3.05 23.67 2.85
CA VAL A 169 -1.66 23.89 3.27
C VAL A 169 -1.43 22.96 4.47
N LEU A 170 -0.33 22.22 4.47
CA LEU A 170 -0.03 21.24 5.53
C LEU A 170 0.91 21.80 6.61
N GLY A 171 1.66 22.86 6.30
CA GLY A 171 2.69 23.42 7.17
C GLY A 171 3.94 22.53 7.24
N LEU A 172 4.27 21.84 6.15
CA LEU A 172 5.38 20.90 6.03
C LEU A 172 6.40 21.44 5.02
N GLY A 173 7.59 21.82 5.49
CA GLY A 173 8.65 22.30 4.62
C GLY A 173 8.27 23.58 3.86
N GLN A 174 8.50 23.60 2.54
CA GLN A 174 8.21 24.73 1.66
C GLN A 174 6.92 24.47 0.88
N GLU A 175 5.93 25.34 1.02
CA GLU A 175 4.63 25.18 0.34
C GLU A 175 4.27 26.42 -0.50
N TYR A 176 3.79 26.17 -1.71
CA TYR A 176 3.49 27.17 -2.71
C TYR A 176 2.06 26.97 -3.22
N ARG A 177 1.27 28.04 -3.27
CA ARG A 177 -0.11 28.01 -3.79
C ARG A 177 -0.14 28.54 -5.22
N HIS A 178 -0.69 27.76 -6.15
CA HIS A 178 -0.67 28.14 -7.56
C HIS A 178 -1.64 29.27 -7.92
N GLY A 179 -2.84 29.31 -7.31
CA GLY A 179 -3.83 30.39 -7.49
C GLY A 179 -4.51 30.48 -8.88
N ARG A 180 -4.33 29.47 -9.75
CA ARG A 180 -5.01 29.35 -11.07
C ARG A 180 -5.75 28.02 -11.24
N GLU A 181 -6.16 27.40 -10.13
CA GLU A 181 -6.75 26.06 -10.07
C GLU A 181 -7.96 25.87 -10.99
N HIS A 182 -8.85 26.86 -11.08
CA HIS A 182 -10.09 26.73 -11.86
C HIS A 182 -9.85 26.69 -13.37
N GLN A 183 -8.94 27.54 -13.87
CA GLN A 183 -8.61 27.59 -15.30
C GLN A 183 -7.85 26.34 -15.74
N ILE A 184 -6.90 25.90 -14.92
CA ILE A 184 -6.06 24.72 -15.19
C ILE A 184 -6.88 23.43 -15.15
N ARG A 185 -7.84 23.31 -14.21
CA ARG A 185 -8.72 22.14 -14.11
C ARG A 185 -9.59 21.96 -15.35
N ILE A 186 -10.14 23.06 -15.86
CA ILE A 186 -10.99 23.08 -17.06
C ILE A 186 -10.18 22.74 -18.31
N GLU A 187 -9.03 23.39 -18.50
CA GLU A 187 -8.17 23.17 -19.67
C GLU A 187 -7.60 21.74 -19.73
N ARG A 188 -7.37 21.10 -18.57
CA ARG A 188 -6.72 19.78 -18.48
C ARG A 188 -7.68 18.60 -18.32
N GLY A 189 -8.99 18.84 -18.12
CA GLY A 189 -10.00 17.77 -18.01
C GLY A 189 -9.83 16.84 -16.80
N GLY A 190 -9.15 17.31 -15.74
CA GLY A 190 -8.92 16.55 -14.50
C GLY A 190 -7.73 17.05 -13.69
N ARG A 191 -7.41 16.32 -12.61
CA ARG A 191 -6.41 16.69 -11.62
C ARG A 191 -5.10 15.94 -11.85
N ARG A 192 -4.02 16.65 -12.15
CA ARG A 192 -2.68 16.05 -12.29
C ARG A 192 -1.97 16.00 -10.96
N ILE A 193 -1.18 14.94 -10.75
CA ILE A 193 -0.28 14.81 -9.62
C ILE A 193 1.13 14.52 -10.13
N VAL A 194 2.13 15.22 -9.61
CA VAL A 194 3.55 14.93 -9.87
C VAL A 194 4.23 14.74 -8.54
N LEU A 195 4.84 13.57 -8.32
CA LEU A 195 5.64 13.28 -7.12
C LEU A 195 7.04 12.90 -7.58
N ILE A 196 8.05 13.52 -6.99
CA ILE A 196 9.46 13.17 -7.18
C ILE A 196 10.05 12.90 -5.80
N VAL A 197 10.77 11.79 -5.67
CA VAL A 197 11.43 11.39 -4.43
C VAL A 197 12.91 11.15 -4.65
N ASP A 198 13.73 11.71 -3.76
CA ASP A 198 15.19 11.58 -3.70
C ASP A 198 15.93 11.86 -5.03
N ASP A 199 15.33 12.67 -5.92
CA ASP A 199 15.81 12.92 -7.28
C ASP A 199 16.09 11.64 -8.10
N ARG A 200 15.37 10.55 -7.78
CA ARG A 200 15.60 9.22 -8.36
C ARG A 200 14.37 8.60 -8.99
N LYS A 201 13.18 8.88 -8.45
CA LYS A 201 11.92 8.30 -8.94
C LYS A 201 10.89 9.40 -9.13
N VAL A 202 10.09 9.28 -10.17
CA VAL A 202 8.97 10.17 -10.45
C VAL A 202 7.68 9.38 -10.63
N ILE A 203 6.56 9.92 -10.14
CA ILE A 203 5.20 9.54 -10.51
C ILE A 203 4.56 10.72 -11.24
N LEU A 204 4.03 10.48 -12.44
CA LEU A 204 3.21 11.41 -13.20
C LEU A 204 1.80 10.82 -13.31
N GLY A 205 0.85 11.39 -12.57
CA GLY A 205 -0.53 10.89 -12.48
C GLY A 205 -1.57 11.89 -12.96
N HIS A 206 -2.72 11.35 -13.34
CA HIS A 206 -3.92 12.10 -13.71
C HIS A 206 -5.17 11.39 -13.19
N PHE A 207 -5.97 12.11 -12.43
CA PHE A 207 -7.31 11.72 -11.98
C PHE A 207 -8.34 12.47 -12.83
N SER A 208 -8.96 11.77 -13.77
CA SER A 208 -9.97 12.36 -14.65
C SER A 208 -11.32 12.48 -13.93
N GLU A 209 -12.11 13.48 -14.30
CA GLU A 209 -13.46 13.67 -13.75
C GLU A 209 -14.45 12.58 -14.21
N ASN A 210 -14.15 11.89 -15.32
CA ASN A 210 -14.95 10.76 -15.80
C ASN A 210 -14.72 9.45 -15.03
N GLY A 211 -13.93 9.48 -13.96
CA GLY A 211 -13.62 8.33 -13.10
C GLY A 211 -12.44 7.49 -13.56
N SER A 212 -11.89 7.72 -14.75
CA SER A 212 -10.62 7.10 -15.14
C SER A 212 -9.44 7.75 -14.41
N SER A 213 -8.46 6.95 -14.00
CA SER A 213 -7.25 7.47 -13.36
C SER A 213 -6.07 6.65 -13.82
N ASN A 214 -5.04 7.32 -14.32
CA ASN A 214 -3.83 6.68 -14.81
C ASN A 214 -2.61 7.43 -14.29
N ALA A 215 -1.54 6.69 -14.02
CA ALA A 215 -0.23 7.27 -13.74
C ALA A 215 0.87 6.44 -14.36
N VAL A 216 2.03 7.07 -14.55
CA VAL A 216 3.27 6.38 -14.82
C VAL A 216 4.24 6.63 -13.68
N TRP A 217 5.05 5.63 -13.34
CA TRP A 217 6.22 5.85 -12.52
C TRP A 217 7.48 5.28 -13.19
N THR A 218 8.60 5.95 -12.96
CA THR A 218 9.88 5.56 -13.55
C THR A 218 11.04 6.09 -12.71
N SER A 219 12.19 5.42 -12.81
CA SER A 219 13.50 5.88 -12.34
C SER A 219 14.36 6.47 -13.46
N ASN A 220 13.80 6.65 -14.66
CA ASN A 220 14.48 7.27 -15.79
C ASN A 220 15.00 8.67 -15.43
N LYS A 221 16.31 8.90 -15.49
CA LYS A 221 16.92 10.16 -15.03
C LYS A 221 16.42 11.37 -15.82
N GLY A 222 16.25 11.22 -17.13
CA GLY A 222 15.73 12.29 -17.99
C GLY A 222 14.30 12.70 -17.60
N MET A 223 13.43 11.72 -17.35
CA MET A 223 12.05 11.98 -16.93
C MET A 223 11.97 12.58 -15.53
N VAL A 224 12.83 12.15 -14.60
CA VAL A 224 12.90 12.72 -13.25
C VAL A 224 13.31 14.20 -13.32
N LEU A 225 14.34 14.53 -14.09
CA LEU A 225 14.79 15.91 -14.28
C LEU A 225 13.70 16.78 -14.94
N LEU A 226 13.07 16.30 -16.02
CA LEU A 226 11.99 17.03 -16.69
C LEU A 226 10.80 17.32 -15.77
N ALA A 227 10.41 16.35 -14.94
CA ALA A 227 9.33 16.53 -13.98
C ALA A 227 9.74 17.51 -12.85
N LYS A 228 11.01 17.50 -12.44
CA LYS A 228 11.51 18.42 -11.42
C LYS A 228 11.51 19.86 -11.95
N ASP A 229 11.99 20.06 -13.18
CA ASP A 229 11.94 21.35 -13.86
C ASP A 229 10.51 21.86 -13.99
N TYR A 230 9.54 20.99 -14.29
CA TYR A 230 8.12 21.34 -14.27
C TYR A 230 7.67 21.95 -12.93
N ILE A 231 7.97 21.29 -11.80
CA ILE A 231 7.60 21.81 -10.47
C ILE A 231 8.36 23.10 -10.14
N ILE A 232 9.66 23.15 -10.44
CA ILE A 232 10.49 24.34 -10.19
C ILE A 232 9.98 25.54 -10.99
N HIS A 233 9.58 25.35 -12.25
CA HIS A 233 9.01 26.40 -13.08
C HIS A 233 7.63 26.87 -12.57
N ASP A 234 6.79 25.96 -12.07
CA ASP A 234 5.54 26.34 -11.38
C ASP A 234 5.87 27.22 -10.15
N ILE A 235 6.84 26.83 -9.33
CA ILE A 235 7.29 27.62 -8.17
C ILE A 235 7.78 29.01 -8.59
N TYR A 236 8.66 29.10 -9.60
CA TYR A 236 9.12 30.39 -10.11
C TYR A 236 7.96 31.26 -10.61
N THR A 237 7.00 30.67 -11.33
CA THR A 237 5.82 31.38 -11.82
C THR A 237 5.00 31.94 -10.67
N ILE A 238 4.78 31.13 -9.62
CA ILE A 238 4.07 31.54 -8.40
C ILE A 238 4.80 32.71 -7.73
N LEU A 239 6.11 32.60 -7.52
CA LEU A 239 6.91 33.65 -6.87
C LEU A 239 6.93 34.95 -7.70
N MET A 240 7.03 34.84 -9.03
CA MET A 240 6.95 35.99 -9.93
C MET A 240 5.57 36.64 -9.86
N MET A 241 4.48 35.88 -9.88
CA MET A 241 3.12 36.42 -9.78
C MET A 241 2.83 37.05 -8.42
N GLN A 242 3.37 36.51 -7.33
CA GLN A 242 3.27 37.13 -6.00
C GLN A 242 3.97 38.49 -5.95
N LYS A 243 5.09 38.65 -6.65
CA LYS A 243 5.89 39.87 -6.65
C LYS A 243 5.42 40.91 -7.69
N PHE A 244 4.99 40.47 -8.86
CA PHE A 244 4.75 41.33 -10.04
C PHE A 244 3.36 41.15 -10.67
N GLY A 245 2.43 40.41 -10.03
CA GLY A 245 1.25 39.84 -10.67
C GLY A 245 0.36 40.81 -11.46
N GLN A 246 0.22 42.06 -11.03
CA GLN A 246 -0.57 43.05 -11.76
C GLN A 246 0.15 43.50 -13.05
N GLU A 247 1.43 43.88 -12.97
CA GLU A 247 2.25 44.28 -14.12
C GLU A 247 2.41 43.11 -15.10
N ALA A 248 2.63 41.90 -14.60
CA ALA A 248 2.78 40.70 -15.43
C ALA A 248 1.47 40.36 -16.17
N MET A 249 0.31 40.46 -15.52
CA MET A 249 -0.97 40.24 -16.18
C MET A 249 -1.27 41.32 -17.22
N GLU A 250 -0.95 42.59 -16.97
CA GLU A 250 -1.13 43.66 -17.97
C GLU A 250 -0.29 43.45 -19.23
N ILE A 251 0.92 42.89 -19.08
CA ILE A 251 1.86 42.67 -20.20
C ILE A 251 1.57 41.35 -20.94
N PHE A 252 1.32 40.25 -20.23
CA PHE A 252 1.38 38.89 -20.79
C PHE A 252 0.03 38.16 -20.91
N ASN A 253 -1.09 38.73 -20.43
CA ASN A 253 -2.42 38.09 -20.46
C ASN A 253 -3.08 38.04 -21.87
N LYS A 254 -2.27 38.03 -22.94
CA LYS A 254 -2.70 37.95 -24.36
C LYS A 254 -2.28 36.65 -25.06
N ILE A 255 -1.72 35.70 -24.32
CA ILE A 255 -1.32 34.37 -24.81
C ILE A 255 -2.28 33.35 -24.21
#